data_AF-A0A4R4TA52-F1
#
_entry.id   AF-A0A4R4TA52-F1
#
_cell.length_a   1.000
_cell.length_b   1.000
_cell.length_c   1.000
_cell.angle_alpha   90.00
_cell.angle_beta   90.00
_cell.angle_gamma   90.00
#
_symmetry.space_group_name_H-M   'P 1'
#
loop_
_entity.id
_entity.type
_entity.pdbx_description
1 polymer ?
#
loop_
_entity_poly.entity_id
_entity_poly.type
_entity_poly.pdbx_seq_one_letter_code
_entity_poly.pdbx_strand_id
1 'polypeptide(L)'
;MTAGPAGDPAGGRPESERSDWTDQDLLTRGEAGDRIRAEIAETLARLDRTDPARAQERAALERRLAALRSHAAASPGPPGG
;
A
#
# COMPACT_ATOMS: atom_id res chain seq x y z
N MET A 1 -43.54 -22.19 -41.99
CA MET A 1 -43.39 -20.85 -41.40
C MET A 1 -44.49 -20.75 -40.35
N THR A 2 -44.26 -20.78 -39.03
CA THR A 2 -43.38 -19.92 -38.22
C THR A 2 -42.81 -20.68 -37.00
N ALA A 3 -41.72 -20.14 -36.47
CA ALA A 3 -40.82 -20.71 -35.47
C ALA A 3 -41.41 -20.94 -34.06
N GLY A 4 -40.80 -21.89 -33.34
CA GLY A 4 -41.07 -22.23 -31.94
C GLY A 4 -40.47 -21.23 -30.93
N PRO A 5 -40.68 -21.48 -29.62
CA PRO A 5 -40.38 -20.52 -28.56
C PRO A 5 -38.87 -20.45 -28.28
N ALA A 6 -38.27 -19.28 -28.48
CA ALA A 6 -36.93 -18.97 -28.01
C ALA A 6 -37.00 -18.68 -26.50
N GLY A 7 -36.52 -19.62 -25.70
CA GLY A 7 -36.12 -19.35 -24.33
C GLY A 7 -34.90 -18.44 -24.35
N ASP A 8 -35.03 -17.28 -23.71
CA ASP A 8 -33.90 -16.41 -23.42
C ASP A 8 -33.41 -16.76 -22.00
N PRO A 9 -32.24 -17.39 -21.82
CA PRO A 9 -31.64 -17.51 -20.50
C PRO A 9 -31.12 -16.13 -20.13
N ALA A 10 -31.99 -15.32 -19.51
CA ALA A 10 -31.63 -14.03 -18.93
C ALA A 10 -30.37 -14.24 -18.09
N GLY A 11 -29.26 -13.72 -18.62
CA GLY A 11 -27.92 -14.07 -18.22
C GLY A 11 -27.70 -13.84 -16.74
N GLY A 12 -27.18 -14.89 -16.08
CA GLY A 12 -26.40 -14.72 -14.86
C GLY A 12 -25.24 -13.79 -15.19
N ARG A 13 -25.37 -12.51 -14.83
CA ARG A 13 -24.23 -11.59 -14.82
C ARG A 13 -23.30 -12.14 -13.73
N PRO A 14 -22.03 -12.46 -14.01
CA PRO A 14 -21.11 -12.82 -12.95
C PRO A 14 -20.91 -11.58 -12.07
N GLU A 15 -21.50 -11.59 -10.88
CA GLU A 15 -21.27 -10.60 -9.81
C GLU A 15 -19.92 -10.83 -9.11
N SER A 16 -18.92 -11.39 -9.81
CA SER A 16 -17.72 -11.93 -9.17
C SER A 16 -16.44 -11.11 -9.38
N GLU A 17 -16.51 -9.89 -9.93
CA GLU A 17 -15.29 -9.13 -10.25
C GLU A 17 -15.24 -7.70 -9.66
N ARG A 18 -16.29 -7.27 -8.91
CA ARG A 18 -16.37 -5.89 -8.42
C ARG A 18 -16.03 -5.66 -6.95
N SER A 19 -15.83 -6.69 -6.14
CA SER A 19 -15.84 -6.50 -4.67
C SER A 19 -14.53 -6.78 -3.94
N ASP A 20 -13.55 -7.47 -4.52
CA ASP A 20 -12.32 -7.83 -3.77
C ASP A 20 -11.39 -6.64 -3.47
N TRP A 21 -11.57 -5.50 -4.17
CA TRP A 21 -10.84 -4.27 -3.89
C TRP A 21 -11.58 -3.30 -2.95
N THR A 22 -12.87 -3.55 -2.67
CA THR A 22 -13.71 -2.60 -1.92
C THR A 22 -13.62 -2.84 -0.40
N ASP A 23 -13.28 -4.06 0.03
CA ASP A 23 -13.12 -4.42 1.45
C ASP A 23 -11.71 -4.17 2.01
N GLN A 24 -10.89 -3.35 1.34
CA GLN A 24 -9.64 -2.89 1.94
C GLN A 24 -9.90 -1.70 2.86
N ASP A 25 -9.74 -1.91 4.17
CA ASP A 25 -9.62 -0.82 5.13
C ASP A 25 -8.41 0.06 4.77
N LEU A 26 -8.70 1.20 4.14
CA LEU A 26 -7.69 2.19 3.82
C LEU A 26 -7.26 2.91 5.10
N LEU A 27 -5.95 2.98 5.33
CA LEU A 27 -5.40 3.76 6.44
C LEU A 27 -5.83 5.22 6.32
N THR A 28 -6.21 5.81 7.44
CA THR A 28 -6.34 7.26 7.51
C THR A 28 -4.98 7.92 7.24
N ARG A 29 -4.99 9.18 6.80
CA ARG A 29 -3.75 9.95 6.57
C ARG A 29 -2.86 9.99 7.82
N GLY A 30 -3.46 10.07 9.01
CA GLY A 30 -2.76 10.05 10.29
C GLY A 30 -2.05 8.72 10.51
N GLU A 31 -2.77 7.61 10.39
CA GLU A 31 -2.23 6.25 10.56
C GLU A 31 -1.16 5.90 9.51
N ALA A 32 -1.35 6.35 8.27
CA ALA A 32 -0.31 6.22 7.24
C ALA A 32 0.97 6.97 7.65
N GLY A 33 0.84 8.18 8.19
CA GLY A 33 1.95 8.97 8.72
C GLY A 33 2.66 8.28 9.89
N ASP A 34 1.91 7.72 10.85
CA ASP A 34 2.45 6.95 11.97
C ASP A 34 3.20 5.71 11.51
N ARG A 35 2.64 4.99 10.54
CA ARG A 35 3.28 3.81 9.95
C ARG A 35 4.61 4.18 9.29
N ILE A 36 4.64 5.26 8.50
CA ILE A 36 5.87 5.73 7.86
C ILE A 36 6.92 6.12 8.92
N ARG A 37 6.52 6.80 10.01
CA ARG A 37 7.43 7.13 11.13
C ARG A 37 8.00 5.87 11.78
N ALA A 38 7.17 4.85 12.01
CA ALA A 38 7.61 3.58 12.57
C ALA A 38 8.62 2.88 11.64
N GLU A 39 8.36 2.83 10.33
CA GLU A 39 9.28 2.24 9.36
C GLU A 39 10.62 2.99 9.26
N ILE A 40 10.61 4.32 9.39
CA ILE A 40 11.83 5.14 9.46
C ILE A 40 12.65 4.74 10.70
N ALA A 41 12.02 4.64 11.86
CA ALA A 41 12.69 4.27 13.10
C ALA A 41 13.29 2.85 13.03
N GLU A 42 12.54 1.89 12.49
CA GLU A 42 13.03 0.52 12.26
C GLU A 42 14.23 0.50 11.30
N THR A 43 14.14 1.23 10.18
CA THR A 43 15.22 1.28 9.18
C THR A 43 16.49 1.87 9.78
N LEU A 44 16.38 2.92 10.61
CA LEU A 44 17.50 3.50 11.35
C LEU A 44 18.12 2.49 12.33
N ALA A 45 17.30 1.81 13.13
CA ALA A 45 17.77 0.80 14.06
C ALA A 45 18.44 -0.40 13.35
N ARG A 46 18.01 -0.70 12.12
CA ARG A 46 18.68 -1.71 11.29
C ARG A 46 20.01 -1.21 10.77
N LEU A 47 20.08 0.02 10.27
CA LEU A 47 21.33 0.64 9.81
C LEU A 47 22.40 0.69 10.91
N ASP A 48 22.00 1.00 12.14
CA ASP A 48 22.88 1.04 13.31
C ASP A 48 23.47 -0.35 13.63
N ARG A 49 22.66 -1.40 13.49
CA ARG A 49 23.08 -2.80 13.71
C ARG A 49 23.82 -3.42 12.52
N THR A 50 23.74 -2.83 11.33
CA THR A 50 24.42 -3.36 10.14
C THR A 50 25.91 -3.06 10.20
N ASP A 51 26.72 -4.11 10.13
CA ASP A 51 28.18 -4.03 10.07
C ASP A 51 28.65 -3.05 8.97
N PRO A 52 29.55 -2.09 9.29
CA PRO A 52 30.13 -1.18 8.31
C PRO A 52 30.76 -1.84 7.08
N ALA A 53 31.30 -3.06 7.22
CA ALA A 53 31.86 -3.83 6.11
C ALA A 53 30.81 -4.29 5.11
N ARG A 54 29.52 -4.31 5.48
CA ARG A 54 28.40 -4.64 4.58
C ARG A 54 27.91 -3.41 3.81
N ALA A 55 28.79 -2.85 3.00
CA ALA A 55 28.54 -1.61 2.26
C ALA A 55 27.26 -1.67 1.40
N GLN A 56 26.98 -2.81 0.75
CA GLN A 56 25.78 -2.97 -0.09
C GLN A 56 24.49 -2.98 0.73
N GLU A 57 24.49 -3.64 1.90
CA GLU A 57 23.33 -3.68 2.81
C GLU A 57 23.06 -2.28 3.40
N ARG A 58 24.10 -1.58 3.86
CA ARG A 58 23.96 -0.19 4.35
C ARG A 58 23.45 0.74 3.26
N ALA A 59 24.01 0.69 2.05
CA ALA A 59 23.56 1.54 0.94
C ALA A 59 22.09 1.28 0.57
N ALA A 60 21.63 0.02 0.65
CA ALA A 60 20.22 -0.30 0.44
C ALA A 60 19.31 0.30 1.52
N LEU A 61 19.72 0.20 2.80
CA LEU A 61 18.99 0.79 3.93
C LEU A 61 18.96 2.32 3.87
N GLU A 62 20.07 2.96 3.49
CA GLU A 62 20.16 4.41 3.30
C GLU A 62 19.23 4.90 2.19
N ARG A 63 19.18 4.20 1.05
CA ARG A 63 18.22 4.52 -0.03
C ARG A 63 16.77 4.37 0.43
N ARG A 64 16.46 3.29 1.16
CA ARG A 64 15.11 3.10 1.73
C ARG A 64 14.76 4.24 2.69
N LEU A 65 15.68 4.61 3.58
CA LEU A 65 15.49 5.69 4.53
C LEU A 65 15.25 7.03 3.82
N ALA A 66 16.00 7.33 2.76
CA ALA A 66 15.82 8.54 1.97
C ALA A 66 14.41 8.58 1.32
N ALA A 67 13.97 7.46 0.74
CA ALA A 67 12.64 7.35 0.14
C ALA A 67 11.52 7.54 1.19
N LEU A 68 11.63 6.89 2.35
CA LEU A 68 10.66 7.02 3.44
C LEU A 68 10.59 8.45 3.98
N ARG A 69 11.74 9.12 4.16
CA ARG A 69 11.79 10.53 4.58
C ARG A 69 11.16 11.46 3.56
N SER A 70 11.45 11.24 2.27
CA SER A 70 10.82 12.02 1.18
C SER A 70 9.31 11.84 1.19
N HIS A 71 8.82 10.62 1.41
CA HIS A 71 7.40 10.33 1.45
C HIS A 71 6.73 10.95 2.70
N ALA A 72 7.38 10.89 3.86
CA ALA A 72 6.91 11.54 5.08
C ALA A 72 6.81 13.07 4.90
N ALA A 73 7.78 13.70 4.22
CA ALA A 73 7.76 15.13 3.94
C ALA A 73 6.67 15.52 2.92
N ALA A 74 6.38 14.64 1.95
CA ALA A 74 5.33 14.86 0.95
C ALA A 74 3.91 14.62 1.47
N SER A 75 3.78 13.94 2.62
CA SER A 75 2.49 13.68 3.27
C SER A 75 2.32 14.63 4.46
N PRO A 76 1.81 15.87 4.26
CA PRO A 76 1.51 16.73 5.39
C PRO A 76 0.42 16.05 6.22
N GLY A 77 0.75 15.69 7.46
CA GLY A 77 -0.23 15.26 8.46
C GLY A 77 -1.37 16.30 8.55
N PRO A 78 -2.59 15.90 8.96
CA PRO A 78 -3.65 16.89 9.15
C PRO A 78 -3.15 17.98 10.11
N PRO A 79 -3.45 19.27 9.87
CA PRO A 79 -3.19 20.30 10.88
C PRO A 79 -3.93 19.86 12.14
N GLY A 80 -3.20 19.77 13.26
CA GLY A 80 -3.77 19.37 14.54
C GLY A 80 -5.05 20.16 14.83
N GLY A 81 -6.14 19.44 15.09
CA GLY A 81 -7.36 19.98 15.67
C GLY A 81 -7.24 20.10 17.18
#